data_AF-A0A818V6G3-F1
#
_entry.id   AF-A0A818V6G3-F1
#
_cell.length_a   1.000
_cell.length_b   1.000
_cell.length_c   1.000
_cell.angle_alpha   90.00
_cell.angle_beta   90.00
_cell.angle_gamma   90.00
#
_symmetry.space_group_name_H-M   'P 1'
#
loop_
_entity.id
_entity.type
_entity.pdbx_description
1 polymer ?
#
loop_
_entity_poly.entity_id
_entity_poly.type
_entity_poly.pdbx_seq_one_letter_code
_entity_poly.pdbx_strand_id
1 'polypeptide(L)'
;YVDDIFFTSNDSLECIDQMLDEANNFHPNIKLVRQIGRSVPFLDVLIENRKGTLTTSVYHKEAADPYVVPFGSDHSGHVFRNTVDTAITRAVRYSTNFLQFEEEIRQIKLMFLYNGHVPSIHSCFSLFLCDL
;
A
#
# COMPACT_ATOMS: atom_id res chain seq x y z
N TYR A 1 20.33 -8.53 8.61
CA TYR A 1 19.69 -7.50 7.79
C TYR A 1 18.79 -8.23 6.80
N VAL A 2 17.53 -7.84 6.69
CA VAL A 2 16.54 -8.45 5.80
C VAL A 2 16.15 -7.37 4.81
N ASP A 3 16.38 -7.62 3.52
CA ASP A 3 16.03 -6.72 2.43
C ASP A 3 14.92 -7.34 1.60
N ASP A 4 13.98 -6.49 1.20
CA ASP A 4 12.95 -6.84 0.23
C ASP A 4 13.39 -6.36 -1.16
N ILE A 5 13.32 -7.25 -2.15
CA ILE A 5 13.70 -6.96 -3.53
C ILE A 5 12.48 -7.12 -4.43
N PHE A 6 12.23 -6.11 -5.26
CA PHE A 6 11.24 -6.16 -6.33
C PHE A 6 11.93 -6.13 -7.69
N PHE A 7 11.51 -7.00 -8.60
CA PHE A 7 11.94 -6.96 -9.99
C PHE A 7 10.83 -7.49 -10.91
N THR A 8 10.95 -7.17 -12.20
CA THR A 8 10.10 -7.71 -13.27
C THR A 8 10.96 -8.44 -14.28
N SER A 9 10.47 -9.55 -14.82
CA SER A 9 11.12 -10.24 -15.94
C SER A 9 10.10 -10.59 -17.03
N ASN A 10 10.60 -10.71 -18.26
CA ASN A 10 9.87 -11.25 -19.40
C ASN A 10 10.15 -12.76 -19.61
N ASP A 11 10.99 -13.36 -18.76
CA ASP A 11 11.31 -14.78 -18.82
C ASP A 11 10.10 -15.63 -18.40
N SER A 12 10.15 -16.92 -18.75
CA SER A 12 9.14 -17.87 -18.28
C SER A 12 9.26 -18.09 -16.77
N LEU A 13 8.15 -18.50 -16.15
CA LEU A 13 8.11 -18.77 -14.71
C LEU A 13 9.15 -19.84 -14.31
N GLU A 14 9.34 -20.86 -15.15
CA GLU A 14 10.30 -21.93 -14.91
C GLU A 14 11.74 -21.42 -14.87
N CYS A 15 12.10 -20.49 -15.76
CA CYS A 15 13.43 -19.87 -15.78
C CYS A 15 13.67 -19.03 -14.51
N ILE A 16 12.65 -18.26 -14.10
CA ILE A 16 12.70 -17.44 -12.89
C ILE A 16 12.84 -18.32 -11.64
N ASP A 17 12.05 -19.39 -11.54
CA ASP A 17 12.13 -20.32 -10.41
C ASP A 17 13.49 -21.00 -10.34
N GLN A 18 14.03 -21.45 -11.48
CA GLN A 18 15.37 -22.03 -11.54
C GLN A 18 16.44 -21.05 -11.04
N MET A 19 16.42 -19.80 -11.54
CA MET A 19 17.35 -18.76 -11.09
C MET A 19 17.25 -18.50 -9.58
N LEU A 20 16.03 -18.44 -9.03
CA LEU A 20 15.82 -18.20 -7.60
C LEU A 20 16.19 -19.40 -6.73
N ASP A 21 16.07 -20.63 -7.25
CA ASP A 21 16.54 -21.85 -6.57
C ASP A 21 18.06 -21.93 -6.54
N GLU A 22 18.73 -21.59 -7.64
CA GLU A 22 20.19 -21.48 -7.69
C GLU A 22 20.69 -20.42 -6.69
N ALA A 23 20.06 -19.24 -6.66
CA ALA A 23 20.38 -18.19 -5.70
C ALA A 23 20.15 -18.64 -4.24
N ASN A 24 19.08 -19.41 -3.98
CA ASN A 24 18.81 -19.97 -2.67
C ASN A 24 19.83 -21.03 -2.21
N ASN A 25 20.51 -21.67 -3.14
CA ASN A 25 21.54 -22.66 -2.86
C ASN A 25 22.95 -22.07 -2.76
N PHE A 26 23.14 -20.82 -3.18
CA PHE A 26 24.45 -20.16 -3.19
C PHE A 26 25.08 -20.02 -1.80
N HIS A 27 24.31 -19.66 -0.78
CA HIS A 27 24.82 -19.48 0.58
C HIS A 27 24.01 -20.28 1.60
N PRO A 28 24.65 -21.04 2.51
CA PRO A 28 23.94 -21.95 3.43
C PRO A 28 22.97 -21.23 4.37
N ASN A 29 23.28 -19.98 4.75
CA ASN A 29 22.52 -19.23 5.75
C ASN A 29 21.64 -18.11 5.18
N ILE A 30 21.65 -17.87 3.86
CA ILE A 30 20.82 -16.82 3.25
C ILE A 30 19.76 -17.53 2.41
N LYS A 31 18.48 -17.30 2.75
CA LYS A 31 17.34 -17.87 2.05
C LYS A 31 16.40 -16.75 1.61
N LEU A 32 16.12 -16.73 0.32
CA LEU A 32 15.15 -15.92 -0.37
C LEU A 32 13.77 -16.57 -0.21
N VAL A 33 12.85 -15.82 0.38
CA VAL A 33 11.42 -16.09 0.29
C VAL A 33 10.89 -15.29 -0.90
N ARG A 34 10.15 -15.95 -1.79
CA ARG A 34 9.68 -15.34 -3.03
C ARG A 34 8.16 -15.38 -3.15
N GLN A 35 7.61 -14.32 -3.72
CA GLN A 35 6.24 -14.26 -4.19
C GLN A 35 6.26 -13.82 -5.64
N ILE A 36 5.80 -14.70 -6.54
CA ILE A 36 5.76 -14.45 -7.98
C ILE A 36 4.31 -14.42 -8.41
N GLY A 37 3.94 -13.41 -9.18
CA GLY A 37 2.59 -13.31 -9.67
C GLY A 37 2.39 -12.09 -10.56
N ARG A 38 1.22 -12.03 -11.17
CA ARG A 38 0.78 -10.85 -11.92
C ARG A 38 0.39 -9.69 -11.01
N SER A 39 0.04 -9.99 -9.76
CA SER A 39 -0.26 -9.01 -8.72
C SER A 39 0.48 -9.43 -7.46
N VAL A 40 1.34 -8.55 -6.95
CA VAL A 40 2.16 -8.83 -5.77
C VAL A 40 2.20 -7.61 -4.85
N PRO A 41 2.03 -7.80 -3.54
CA PRO A 41 2.30 -6.75 -2.57
C PRO A 41 3.81 -6.56 -2.43
N PHE A 42 4.25 -5.31 -2.39
CA PHE A 42 5.61 -4.93 -2.07
C PHE A 42 5.58 -3.69 -1.18
N LEU A 43 6.02 -3.85 0.07
CA LEU A 43 5.85 -2.84 1.12
C LEU A 43 4.36 -2.45 1.25
N ASP A 44 4.05 -1.16 1.17
CA ASP A 44 2.71 -0.59 1.28
C ASP A 44 1.96 -0.48 -0.07
N VAL A 45 2.51 -1.07 -1.14
CA VAL A 45 2.01 -0.93 -2.51
C VAL A 45 1.63 -2.29 -3.09
N LEU A 46 0.45 -2.36 -3.71
CA LEU A 46 0.05 -3.50 -4.52
C LEU A 46 0.44 -3.20 -5.97
N ILE A 47 1.30 -4.03 -6.54
CA ILE A 47 1.79 -3.87 -7.91
C ILE A 47 1.13 -4.92 -8.79
N GLU A 48 0.42 -4.48 -9.83
CA GLU A 48 -0.28 -5.33 -10.78
C GLU A 48 0.27 -5.11 -12.20
N ASN A 49 0.65 -6.20 -12.87
CA ASN A 49 0.99 -6.20 -14.29
C ASN A 49 -0.25 -6.42 -15.16
N ARG A 50 -0.68 -5.33 -15.81
CA ARG A 50 -1.76 -5.29 -16.79
C ARG A 50 -1.17 -5.34 -18.20
N LYS A 51 -0.91 -6.56 -18.70
CA LYS A 51 -0.47 -6.83 -20.08
C LYS A 51 0.81 -6.04 -20.48
N GLY A 52 1.79 -5.98 -19.59
CA GLY A 52 3.06 -5.29 -19.80
C GLY A 52 3.11 -3.88 -19.21
N THR A 53 1.99 -3.35 -18.73
CA THR A 53 1.95 -2.08 -18.00
C THR A 53 1.78 -2.35 -16.50
N LEU A 54 2.70 -1.85 -15.70
CA LEU A 54 2.56 -1.89 -14.25
C LEU A 54 1.58 -0.82 -13.79
N THR A 55 0.66 -1.22 -12.93
CA THR A 55 -0.23 -0.33 -12.19
C THR A 55 -0.09 -0.59 -10.71
N THR A 56 -0.20 0.46 -9.91
CA THR A 56 0.01 0.42 -8.46
C THR A 56 -1.21 0.95 -7.72
N SER A 57 -1.47 0.40 -6.54
CA SER A 57 -2.45 0.93 -5.58
C SER A 57 -1.95 0.74 -4.15
N VAL A 58 -2.64 1.32 -3.17
CA VAL A 58 -2.35 1.02 -1.76
C VAL A 58 -2.63 -0.46 -1.49
N TYR A 59 -1.72 -1.14 -0.80
CA TYR A 59 -1.94 -2.51 -0.36
C TYR A 59 -2.61 -2.54 1.01
N HIS A 60 -3.74 -3.26 1.11
CA HIS A 60 -4.43 -3.55 2.37
C HIS A 60 -4.31 -5.04 2.68
N LYS A 61 -3.71 -5.37 3.81
CA LYS A 61 -3.60 -6.76 4.25
C LYS A 61 -4.97 -7.24 4.75
N GLU A 62 -5.47 -8.35 4.21
CA GLU A 62 -6.83 -8.85 4.50
C GLU A 62 -7.11 -9.07 6.00
N ALA A 63 -6.09 -9.45 6.76
CA ALA A 63 -6.20 -9.69 8.21
C ALA A 63 -5.86 -8.46 9.06
N ALA A 64 -5.58 -7.31 8.45
CA ALA A 64 -5.30 -6.08 9.21
C ALA A 64 -6.62 -5.39 9.56
N ASP A 65 -6.83 -5.15 10.85
CA ASP A 65 -7.88 -4.25 11.29
C ASP A 65 -7.58 -2.84 10.76
N PRO A 66 -8.59 -2.10 10.25
CA PRO A 66 -8.42 -0.73 9.77
C PRO A 66 -8.30 0.22 10.96
N TYR A 67 -7.28 0.03 11.79
CA TYR A 67 -7.07 0.78 13.02
C TYR A 67 -6.21 2.02 12.76
N VAL A 68 -6.71 3.17 13.21
CA VAL A 68 -5.95 4.42 13.31
C VAL A 68 -6.15 4.99 14.71
N VAL A 69 -5.48 6.11 15.01
CA VAL A 69 -5.64 6.80 16.30
C VAL A 69 -7.14 7.07 16.55
N PRO A 70 -7.75 6.47 17.59
CA PRO A 70 -9.18 6.63 17.85
C PRO A 70 -9.52 8.07 18.22
N PHE A 71 -10.68 8.56 17.79
CA PHE A 71 -11.08 9.96 18.00
C PHE A 71 -11.08 10.37 19.49
N GLY A 72 -11.53 9.49 20.38
CA GLY A 72 -11.60 9.76 21.83
C GLY A 72 -10.28 9.59 22.59
N SER A 73 -9.17 9.32 21.90
CA SER A 73 -7.86 9.15 22.55
C SER A 73 -7.23 10.50 22.93
N ASP A 74 -6.42 10.52 23.98
CA ASP A 74 -5.71 11.72 24.45
C ASP A 74 -4.47 12.00 23.59
N HIS A 75 -4.71 12.38 22.33
CA HIS A 75 -3.67 12.83 21.42
C HIS A 75 -3.92 14.28 21.01
N SER A 76 -2.83 15.00 20.78
CA SER A 76 -2.92 16.37 20.29
C SER A 76 -3.53 16.42 18.87
N GLY A 77 -4.20 17.53 18.55
CA GLY A 77 -4.89 17.72 17.27
C GLY A 77 -4.03 17.54 16.01
N HIS A 78 -2.71 17.74 16.10
CA HIS A 78 -1.81 17.54 14.95
C HIS A 78 -1.60 16.06 14.62
N VAL A 79 -1.68 15.15 15.59
CA VAL A 79 -1.56 13.70 15.35
C VAL A 79 -2.71 13.20 14.49
N PHE A 80 -3.93 13.65 14.79
CA PHE A 80 -5.11 13.32 13.99
C PHE A 80 -5.02 13.86 12.56
N ARG A 81 -4.63 15.13 12.39
CA ARG A 81 -4.42 15.72 11.06
C ARG A 81 -3.36 14.98 10.26
N ASN A 82 -2.19 14.74 10.86
CA ASN A 82 -1.09 14.02 10.20
C ASN A 82 -1.50 12.60 9.79
N THR A 83 -2.36 11.94 10.58
CA THR A 83 -2.87 10.59 10.24
C THR A 83 -3.73 10.63 8.98
N VAL A 84 -4.61 11.64 8.85
CA VAL A 84 -5.40 11.88 7.63
C VAL A 84 -4.51 12.24 6.46
N ASP A 85 -3.63 13.23 6.63
CA ASP A 85 -2.75 13.74 5.58
C ASP A 85 -1.83 12.65 5.03
N THR A 86 -1.30 11.79 5.91
CA THR A 86 -0.46 10.66 5.52
C THR A 86 -1.26 9.64 4.71
N ALA A 87 -2.47 9.30 5.14
CA ALA A 87 -3.33 8.36 4.42
C ALA A 87 -3.68 8.89 3.01
N ILE A 88 -4.08 10.15 2.91
CA ILE A 88 -4.40 10.79 1.62
C ILE A 88 -3.14 10.89 0.74
N THR A 89 -2.01 11.31 1.31
CA THR A 89 -0.74 11.42 0.57
C THR A 89 -0.32 10.06 0.00
N ARG A 90 -0.48 8.98 0.77
CA ARG A 90 -0.24 7.61 0.30
C ARG A 90 -1.21 7.24 -0.82
N ALA A 91 -2.49 7.54 -0.68
CA ALA A 91 -3.48 7.29 -1.72
C ALA A 91 -3.10 7.95 -3.05
N VAL A 92 -2.70 9.22 -3.01
CA VAL A 92 -2.26 9.98 -4.19
C VAL A 92 -0.97 9.40 -4.79
N ARG A 93 0.02 9.09 -3.95
CA ARG A 93 1.33 8.63 -4.43
C ARG A 93 1.31 7.20 -4.97
N TYR A 94 0.51 6.32 -4.40
CA TYR A 94 0.54 4.90 -4.73
C TYR A 94 -0.46 4.51 -5.80
N SER A 95 -1.54 5.28 -5.99
CA SER A 95 -2.54 4.98 -7.02
C SER A 95 -2.07 5.45 -8.40
N THR A 96 -1.96 4.53 -9.35
CA THR A 96 -1.60 4.89 -10.74
C THR A 96 -2.74 5.60 -11.46
N ASN A 97 -4.00 5.23 -11.17
CA ASN A 97 -5.16 5.79 -11.84
C ASN A 97 -6.20 6.34 -10.85
N PHE A 98 -7.07 7.20 -11.38
CA PHE A 98 -8.09 7.89 -10.59
C PHE A 98 -9.07 6.94 -9.92
N LEU A 99 -9.44 5.83 -10.58
CA LEU A 99 -10.36 4.85 -10.00
C LEU A 99 -9.78 4.17 -8.76
N GLN A 100 -8.48 3.82 -8.79
CA GLN A 100 -7.76 3.27 -7.63
C GLN A 100 -7.69 4.30 -6.50
N PHE A 101 -7.44 5.56 -6.84
CA PHE A 101 -7.42 6.65 -5.86
C PHE A 101 -8.80 6.85 -5.21
N GLU A 102 -9.88 6.90 -5.99
CA GLU A 102 -11.24 7.06 -5.44
C GLU A 102 -11.62 5.91 -4.51
N GLU A 103 -11.30 4.67 -4.91
CA GLU A 103 -11.52 3.50 -4.07
C GLU A 103 -10.72 3.59 -2.76
N GLU A 104 -9.47 4.04 -2.82
CA GLU A 104 -8.67 4.25 -1.62
C GLU A 104 -9.26 5.34 -0.71
N ILE A 105 -9.72 6.46 -1.27
CA ILE A 105 -10.41 7.49 -0.50
C ILE A 105 -11.66 6.94 0.19
N ARG A 106 -12.40 6.03 -0.47
CA ARG A 106 -13.54 5.34 0.14
C ARG A 106 -13.11 4.48 1.33
N GLN A 107 -12.03 3.71 1.18
CA GLN A 107 -11.47 2.90 2.27
C GLN A 107 -11.00 3.75 3.44
N ILE A 108 -10.30 4.85 3.17
CA ILE A 108 -9.86 5.81 4.19
C ILE A 108 -11.07 6.35 4.97
N LYS A 109 -12.13 6.78 4.29
CA LYS A 109 -13.35 7.28 4.96
C LYS A 109 -13.96 6.22 5.89
N LEU A 110 -14.04 4.97 5.44
CA LEU A 110 -14.55 3.86 6.25
C LEU A 110 -13.65 3.58 7.46
N MET A 111 -12.34 3.57 7.26
CA MET A 111 -11.34 3.42 8.32
C MET A 111 -11.50 4.50 9.40
N PHE A 112 -11.59 5.77 9.02
CA PHE A 112 -11.78 6.86 10.00
C PHE A 112 -13.14 6.77 10.71
N LEU A 113 -14.22 6.43 9.99
CA LEU A 113 -15.54 6.22 10.59
C LEU A 113 -15.52 5.09 11.62
N TYR A 114 -14.85 3.98 11.31
CA TYR A 114 -14.68 2.84 12.21
C TYR A 114 -13.98 3.23 13.52
N ASN A 115 -13.04 4.18 13.46
CA ASN A 115 -12.30 4.68 14.62
C ASN A 115 -12.99 5.86 15.35
N GLY A 116 -14.28 6.09 15.09
CA GLY A 116 -15.11 7.07 15.80
C GLY A 116 -14.95 8.51 15.34
N HIS A 117 -14.29 8.75 14.20
CA HIS A 117 -14.17 10.08 13.63
C HIS A 117 -15.47 10.48 12.94
N VAL A 118 -16.04 11.62 13.33
CA VAL A 118 -17.27 12.14 12.71
C VAL A 118 -16.98 12.80 11.34
N PRO A 119 -17.92 12.73 10.37
CA PRO A 119 -17.72 13.22 9.01
C PRO A 119 -17.41 14.73 8.87
N SER A 120 -17.49 15.54 9.93
CA SER A 120 -17.14 16.98 9.87
C SER A 120 -15.67 17.27 9.53
N ILE A 121 -14.82 16.24 9.35
CA ILE A 121 -13.48 16.31 8.74
C ILE A 121 -13.52 16.75 7.25
N HIS A 122 -14.70 17.09 6.70
CA HIS A 122 -14.85 17.76 5.40
C HIS A 122 -13.94 18.99 5.21
N SER A 123 -13.60 19.74 6.27
CA SER A 123 -12.73 20.92 6.14
C SER A 123 -11.24 20.62 5.92
N CYS A 124 -10.75 19.41 6.26
CA CYS A 124 -9.38 18.99 5.92
C CYS A 124 -9.32 18.37 4.52
N PHE A 125 -10.36 17.64 4.10
CA PHE A 125 -10.45 17.10 2.74
C PHE A 125 -10.57 18.19 1.66
N SER A 126 -11.23 19.32 1.96
CA SER A 126 -11.42 20.40 0.99
C SER A 126 -10.15 21.18 0.66
N LEU A 127 -9.19 21.27 1.59
CA LEU A 127 -7.93 22.00 1.35
C LEU A 127 -7.04 21.27 0.33
N PHE A 128 -6.99 19.94 0.35
CA PHE A 128 -6.11 19.18 -0.55
C PHE A 128 -6.62 19.06 -1.99
N LEU A 129 -7.94 19.13 -2.23
CA LEU A 129 -8.51 19.04 -3.58
C LEU A 129 -8.59 20.39 -4.30
N CYS A 130 -8.48 21.52 -3.58
CA CYS A 130 -8.45 22.85 -4.19
C CYS A 130 -7.04 23.27 -4.66
N ASP A 131 -5.99 22.58 -4.19
CA ASP A 131 -4.59 22.89 -4.49
C ASP A 131 -3.93 21.89 -5.47
N LEU A 132 -4.73 21.05 -6.15
CA LEU A 132 -4.30 20.12 -7.21
C LEU A 132 -4.83 20.54 -8.58
#